data_AF-A0A6I4Z6L4-F1
#
_entry.id   AF-A0A6I4Z6L4-F1
#
_cell.length_a   1.000
_cell.length_b   1.000
_cell.length_c   1.000
_cell.angle_alpha   90.00
_cell.angle_beta   90.00
_cell.angle_gamma   90.00
#
_symmetry.space_group_name_H-M   'P 1'
#
loop_
_entity.id
_entity.type
_entity.pdbx_description
1 polymer ?
#
loop_
_entity_poly.entity_id
_entity_poly.type
_entity_poly.pdbx_seq_one_letter_code
_entity_poly.pdbx_strand_id
1 'polypeptide(L)'
;MTQHYNQKRHIFIPSRRGIPKREASHLSPSSLTPVKINDHPKAYSNYPNEEFGAYGENGHELMDRVDIPFNSKAASSDDGPPLPHPESLLPDMRWNTWLRQRGVAIMLDTTNEFSGAITKQTRGLGLKQGSSNTGQYSFENDIDWYKLAGIPGFQTHMIGVGRYGISASKMFGDNVNPSQEIYGGGGNVFFHLVFLYGEETLWGGRLNIAAGRMSMLSDFSNSPIYCNFENNSFCGNPKTATDNYTRSSYPQSSWAIRVRARPTNTTYIQVGVYFPERGIYGVRENRTGFKFNGANINGVLTPVEVGWEPRFGRDNLQGHYKFGFAPDTSNHYLGVYNPPRRRHGDEARLSIPDCPTCWGAGQAIPGTGNVHRFGWGMWLLADQMIFRHHTKDKEGGGLIAFADAYWNKPDIAMRGKLYAFGLVDTGFWPARPLDTIGVAFSYTGSSRFTRRAQRFQIEHGMAPAAGNPIYQTGGAPLLWGSYGVQRWGAILEATYRIHVMPGVMFAPDFQYYFNPGMQRRLKDAAMLGFKSHIQFF
;
A
#
# COMPACT_ATOMS: atom_id res chain seq x y z
N MET A 1 -9.61 27.60 -68.60
CA MET A 1 -9.59 26.19 -69.06
C MET A 1 -10.45 25.39 -68.10
N THR A 2 -11.65 24.90 -68.42
CA THR A 2 -12.46 24.92 -69.64
C THR A 2 -13.92 24.77 -69.19
N GLN A 3 -14.80 25.57 -69.79
CA GLN A 3 -16.25 25.63 -69.56
C GLN A 3 -17.01 24.52 -70.30
N HIS A 4 -18.26 24.28 -69.83
CA HIS A 4 -19.49 23.96 -70.57
C HIS A 4 -19.56 22.75 -71.53
N TYR A 5 -20.65 21.97 -71.44
CA TYR A 5 -21.67 21.91 -72.50
C TYR A 5 -23.00 21.28 -72.02
N ASN A 6 -24.10 21.88 -72.46
CA ASN A 6 -25.51 21.45 -72.36
C ASN A 6 -25.81 20.26 -73.29
N GLN A 7 -26.81 19.42 -72.97
CA GLN A 7 -28.07 19.32 -73.75
C GLN A 7 -29.04 18.21 -73.25
N LYS A 8 -30.33 18.55 -73.32
CA LYS A 8 -31.54 17.75 -73.08
C LYS A 8 -31.70 16.57 -74.08
N ARG A 9 -32.44 15.52 -73.68
CA ARG A 9 -33.41 14.82 -74.55
C ARG A 9 -34.44 13.99 -73.76
N HIS A 10 -35.58 13.80 -74.41
CA HIS A 10 -36.91 13.44 -73.92
C HIS A 10 -37.18 11.94 -73.68
N ILE A 11 -38.08 11.67 -72.71
CA ILE A 11 -39.28 10.80 -72.71
C ILE A 11 -39.14 9.35 -73.24
N PHE A 12 -39.49 8.36 -72.42
CA PHE A 12 -40.54 7.36 -72.74
C PHE A 12 -40.96 6.56 -71.49
N ILE A 13 -42.27 6.52 -71.23
CA ILE A 13 -42.96 5.65 -70.27
C ILE A 13 -43.68 4.56 -71.09
N PRO A 14 -43.79 3.32 -70.59
CA PRO A 14 -45.05 2.60 -70.72
C PRO A 14 -45.60 2.08 -69.38
N SER A 15 -46.89 2.38 -69.19
CA SER A 15 -47.87 1.74 -68.30
C SER A 15 -48.07 0.24 -68.65
N ARG A 16 -48.67 -0.69 -67.88
CA ARG A 16 -49.83 -0.66 -66.96
C ARG A 16 -50.11 -2.11 -66.47
N ARG A 17 -50.85 -2.24 -65.34
CA ARG A 17 -51.65 -3.39 -64.82
C ARG A 17 -50.88 -4.50 -64.05
N GLY A 18 -51.34 -5.02 -62.92
CA GLY A 18 -52.64 -4.92 -62.24
C GLY A 18 -52.60 -5.39 -60.77
N ILE A 19 -53.66 -5.04 -60.03
CA ILE A 19 -53.91 -5.23 -58.59
C ILE A 19 -54.75 -6.52 -58.40
N PRO A 20 -54.71 -7.19 -57.23
CA PRO A 20 -55.91 -7.22 -56.37
C PRO A 20 -55.65 -6.84 -54.89
N LYS A 21 -56.67 -6.23 -54.26
CA LYS A 21 -56.76 -5.73 -52.88
C LYS A 21 -57.20 -6.80 -51.87
N ARG A 22 -56.79 -6.64 -50.61
CA ARG A 22 -57.53 -6.71 -49.30
C ARG A 22 -56.47 -6.89 -48.19
N GLU A 23 -56.51 -6.35 -46.97
CA GLU A 23 -57.44 -5.56 -46.16
C GLU A 23 -56.61 -4.91 -45.02
N ALA A 24 -57.22 -4.00 -44.25
CA ALA A 24 -56.56 -2.92 -43.52
C ALA A 24 -56.01 -3.27 -42.12
N SER A 25 -55.00 -2.49 -41.67
CA SER A 25 -54.99 -1.88 -40.34
C SER A 25 -54.07 -0.64 -40.30
N HIS A 26 -54.65 0.50 -39.97
CA HIS A 26 -53.97 1.75 -39.65
C HIS A 26 -53.47 1.71 -38.20
N LEU A 27 -52.19 2.00 -37.95
CA LEU A 27 -51.72 2.56 -36.69
C LEU A 27 -50.70 3.68 -37.00
N SER A 28 -51.00 4.85 -36.44
CA SER A 28 -50.28 6.13 -36.52
C SER A 28 -49.05 6.16 -35.59
N PRO A 29 -48.10 7.10 -35.79
CA PRO A 29 -46.84 7.14 -35.07
C PRO A 29 -47.03 7.76 -33.67
N SER A 30 -46.90 6.97 -32.62
CA SER A 30 -46.98 7.46 -31.23
C SER A 30 -45.59 7.71 -30.64
N SER A 31 -45.29 9.00 -30.48
CA SER A 31 -44.58 9.63 -29.36
C SER A 31 -43.35 8.91 -28.77
N LEU A 32 -42.16 9.37 -29.16
CA LEU A 32 -40.96 9.29 -28.31
C LEU A 32 -41.21 10.15 -27.06
N THR A 33 -41.52 9.50 -25.94
CA THR A 33 -41.47 10.11 -24.62
C THR A 33 -40.02 10.29 -24.20
N PRO A 34 -39.58 11.49 -23.78
CA PRO A 34 -38.26 11.66 -23.19
C PRO A 34 -38.21 10.89 -21.87
N VAL A 35 -37.24 9.99 -21.74
CA VAL A 35 -36.93 9.31 -20.48
C VAL A 35 -36.56 10.39 -19.47
N LYS A 36 -37.46 10.65 -18.52
CA LYS A 36 -37.16 11.45 -17.34
C LYS A 36 -36.11 10.68 -16.54
N ILE A 37 -34.85 11.12 -16.60
CA ILE A 37 -33.82 10.75 -15.64
C ILE A 37 -34.12 11.57 -14.37
N ASN A 38 -35.12 11.14 -13.62
CA ASN A 38 -35.38 11.61 -12.26
C ASN A 38 -35.42 10.36 -11.38
N ASP A 39 -34.23 9.91 -11.02
CA ASP A 39 -33.96 9.32 -9.71
C ASP A 39 -32.58 9.86 -9.35
N HIS A 40 -32.51 10.69 -8.30
CA HIS A 40 -31.25 10.87 -7.60
C HIS A 40 -30.87 9.48 -7.07
N PRO A 41 -29.81 8.82 -7.59
CA PRO A 41 -29.34 7.62 -6.96
C PRO A 41 -28.90 8.05 -5.56
N LYS A 42 -29.44 7.41 -4.52
CA LYS A 42 -28.80 7.45 -3.21
C LYS A 42 -27.31 7.18 -3.43
N ALA A 43 -26.45 7.99 -2.84
CA ALA A 43 -25.01 7.79 -2.88
C ALA A 43 -24.71 6.44 -2.20
N TYR A 44 -24.65 5.39 -3.01
CA TYR A 44 -24.12 4.11 -2.58
C TYR A 44 -22.60 4.25 -2.69
N SER A 45 -21.92 4.25 -1.54
CA SER A 45 -20.49 3.93 -1.47
C SER A 45 -20.33 2.52 -2.05
N ASN A 46 -20.12 2.44 -3.37
CA ASN A 46 -20.00 1.18 -4.10
C ASN A 46 -18.60 0.57 -3.96
N TYR A 47 -17.83 1.05 -3.00
CA TYR A 47 -16.58 0.45 -2.57
C TYR A 47 -16.85 -0.37 -1.32
N PRO A 48 -16.57 -1.69 -1.34
CA PRO A 48 -16.49 -2.49 -0.12
C PRO A 48 -15.44 -1.97 0.88
N ASN A 49 -14.69 -0.91 0.56
CA ASN A 49 -13.59 -0.39 1.36
C ASN A 49 -14.02 0.28 2.67
N GLU A 50 -15.32 0.53 2.87
CA GLU A 50 -15.85 0.91 4.20
C GLU A 50 -16.15 -0.31 5.09
N GLU A 51 -15.95 -1.53 4.59
CA GLU A 51 -15.94 -2.74 5.42
C GLU A 51 -14.73 -2.66 6.38
N PHE A 52 -14.96 -3.01 7.64
CA PHE A 52 -13.92 -3.15 8.68
C PHE A 52 -13.35 -1.87 9.30
N GLY A 53 -13.99 -0.72 9.08
CA GLY A 53 -13.54 0.53 9.71
C GLY A 53 -12.32 1.16 9.05
N ALA A 54 -11.76 0.53 8.01
CA ALA A 54 -10.88 1.19 7.08
C ALA A 54 -11.68 2.31 6.38
N TYR A 55 -11.12 3.51 6.33
CA TYR A 55 -11.61 4.60 5.48
C TYR A 55 -10.54 4.76 4.41
N GLY A 56 -10.91 5.10 3.17
CA GLY A 56 -9.93 5.40 2.13
C GLY A 56 -9.03 6.55 2.59
N GLU A 57 -7.76 6.25 2.84
CA GLU A 57 -6.74 7.25 3.19
C GLU A 57 -5.56 7.07 2.24
N ASN A 58 -4.81 8.12 1.89
CA ASN A 58 -3.54 8.00 1.16
C ASN A 58 -3.62 7.21 -0.17
N GLY A 59 -4.77 7.16 -0.83
CA GLY A 59 -5.01 6.27 -1.98
C GLY A 59 -4.86 4.78 -1.70
N HIS A 60 -5.14 4.38 -0.45
CA HIS A 60 -5.36 2.98 -0.09
C HIS A 60 -6.51 2.37 -0.88
N GLU A 61 -7.47 3.16 -1.39
CA GLU A 61 -8.55 2.64 -2.23
C GLU A 61 -8.02 1.87 -3.44
N LEU A 62 -6.89 2.29 -4.02
CA LEU A 62 -6.24 1.60 -5.12
C LEU A 62 -5.55 0.29 -4.70
N MET A 63 -5.08 0.20 -3.45
CA MET A 63 -4.55 -1.05 -2.89
C MET A 63 -5.67 -2.00 -2.51
N ASP A 64 -6.76 -1.47 -1.97
CA ASP A 64 -7.93 -2.23 -1.52
C ASP A 64 -8.72 -2.77 -2.71
N ARG A 65 -8.74 -2.08 -3.85
CA ARG A 65 -9.30 -2.60 -5.12
C ARG A 65 -8.73 -3.94 -5.52
N VAL A 66 -7.47 -4.16 -5.20
CA VAL A 66 -6.81 -5.43 -5.41
C VAL A 66 -7.58 -6.49 -4.61
N ASP A 67 -7.88 -6.22 -3.34
CA ASP A 67 -8.58 -7.12 -2.41
C ASP A 67 -10.11 -7.16 -2.51
N ILE A 68 -10.75 -6.26 -3.26
CA ILE A 68 -12.20 -6.32 -3.48
C ILE A 68 -12.55 -7.63 -4.21
N PRO A 69 -13.47 -8.46 -3.67
CA PRO A 69 -14.00 -9.59 -4.42
C PRO A 69 -14.63 -9.06 -5.71
N PHE A 70 -14.11 -9.48 -6.87
CA PHE A 70 -14.60 -9.05 -8.18
C PHE A 70 -16.09 -9.39 -8.48
N ASN A 71 -16.83 -9.90 -7.50
CA ASN A 71 -18.19 -10.40 -7.65
C ASN A 71 -19.15 -9.75 -6.64
N SER A 72 -19.29 -8.44 -6.71
CA SER A 72 -20.35 -7.68 -6.01
C SER A 72 -21.48 -7.29 -6.97
N LYS A 73 -21.99 -8.23 -7.78
CA LYS A 73 -23.23 -8.05 -8.60
C LYS A 73 -23.29 -6.82 -9.54
N ALA A 74 -22.23 -6.05 -9.70
CA ALA A 74 -22.12 -5.00 -10.68
C ALA A 74 -21.32 -5.52 -11.89
N ALA A 75 -21.84 -6.56 -12.55
CA ALA A 75 -21.56 -6.69 -13.97
C ALA A 75 -22.31 -5.54 -14.66
N SER A 76 -21.73 -4.34 -14.59
CA SER A 76 -21.99 -3.32 -15.59
C SER A 76 -21.65 -3.92 -16.95
N SER A 77 -22.19 -3.37 -18.03
CA SER A 77 -21.82 -3.74 -19.40
C SER A 77 -20.34 -3.47 -19.75
N ASP A 78 -19.55 -3.10 -18.74
CA ASP A 78 -18.21 -2.56 -18.79
C ASP A 78 -17.21 -3.49 -18.07
N ASP A 79 -17.61 -4.54 -17.33
CA ASP A 79 -16.69 -5.48 -16.63
C ASP A 79 -15.73 -4.86 -15.58
N GLY A 80 -15.47 -3.54 -15.56
CA GLY A 80 -14.57 -2.84 -14.62
C GLY A 80 -15.27 -2.33 -13.34
N PRO A 81 -14.51 -2.15 -12.23
CA PRO A 81 -15.06 -1.61 -10.99
C PRO A 81 -15.48 -0.14 -11.15
N PRO A 82 -16.49 0.36 -10.41
CA PRO A 82 -16.88 1.77 -10.47
C PRO A 82 -15.72 2.68 -10.05
N LEU A 83 -15.67 3.92 -10.54
CA LEU A 83 -14.70 4.91 -10.06
C LEU A 83 -14.87 5.20 -8.56
N PRO A 84 -13.81 5.57 -7.82
CA PRO A 84 -13.89 5.81 -6.39
C PRO A 84 -14.77 6.99 -6.04
N HIS A 85 -15.35 6.94 -4.85
CA HIS A 85 -16.24 7.98 -4.32
C HIS A 85 -16.15 8.00 -2.79
N PRO A 86 -14.97 8.35 -2.22
CA PRO A 86 -14.81 8.42 -0.78
C PRO A 86 -15.70 9.49 -0.15
N GLU A 87 -16.04 9.30 1.12
CA GLU A 87 -16.54 10.41 1.95
C GLU A 87 -15.52 11.55 1.94
N SER A 88 -15.99 12.77 1.74
CA SER A 88 -15.10 13.92 1.58
C SER A 88 -15.73 15.19 2.14
N LEU A 89 -14.88 16.18 2.40
CA LEU A 89 -15.29 17.53 2.82
C LEU A 89 -16.10 18.26 1.75
N LEU A 90 -15.76 18.05 0.48
CA LEU A 90 -16.31 18.77 -0.68
C LEU A 90 -16.80 17.77 -1.76
N PRO A 91 -17.81 16.94 -1.47
CA PRO A 91 -18.21 15.84 -2.36
C PRO A 91 -18.82 16.32 -3.69
N ASP A 92 -19.45 17.50 -3.69
CA ASP A 92 -20.22 18.03 -4.81
C ASP A 92 -19.48 19.13 -5.60
N MET A 93 -18.15 19.06 -5.65
CA MET A 93 -17.39 19.97 -6.50
C MET A 93 -17.80 19.78 -7.97
N ARG A 94 -18.53 20.77 -8.53
CA ARG A 94 -19.12 20.71 -9.88
C ARG A 94 -18.17 20.20 -10.96
N TRP A 95 -16.91 20.62 -10.94
CA TRP A 95 -15.90 20.19 -11.90
C TRP A 95 -15.53 18.71 -11.72
N ASN A 96 -15.38 18.24 -10.49
CA ASN A 96 -15.01 16.85 -10.19
C ASN A 96 -16.19 15.91 -10.48
N THR A 97 -17.41 16.30 -10.09
CA THR A 97 -18.64 15.57 -10.45
C THR A 97 -18.80 15.48 -11.98
N TRP A 98 -18.53 16.56 -12.72
CA TRP A 98 -18.58 16.59 -14.18
C TRP A 98 -17.55 15.65 -14.83
N LEU A 99 -16.33 15.59 -14.28
CA LEU A 99 -15.27 14.66 -14.69
C LEU A 99 -15.65 13.21 -14.39
N ARG A 100 -16.12 12.91 -13.17
CA ARG A 100 -16.46 11.55 -12.73
C ARG A 100 -17.56 10.93 -13.58
N GLN A 101 -18.58 11.73 -13.95
CA GLN A 101 -19.64 11.32 -14.88
C GLN A 101 -19.10 10.98 -16.28
N ARG A 102 -17.91 11.47 -16.65
CA ARG A 102 -17.23 11.21 -17.92
C ARG A 102 -16.10 10.19 -17.81
N GLY A 103 -15.96 9.53 -16.66
CA GLY A 103 -14.93 8.51 -16.48
C GLY A 103 -13.61 9.02 -15.93
N VAL A 104 -13.56 10.22 -15.32
CA VAL A 104 -12.33 10.72 -14.69
C VAL A 104 -12.61 11.11 -13.24
N ALA A 105 -11.97 10.43 -12.30
CA ALA A 105 -12.01 10.74 -10.88
C ALA A 105 -10.70 11.40 -10.45
N ILE A 106 -10.80 12.51 -9.73
CA ILE A 106 -9.67 13.18 -9.11
C ILE A 106 -9.93 13.29 -7.62
N MET A 107 -8.95 12.90 -6.81
CA MET A 107 -9.03 12.92 -5.35
C MET A 107 -7.83 13.60 -4.75
N LEU A 108 -8.05 14.23 -3.61
CA LEU A 108 -7.02 14.87 -2.82
C LEU A 108 -7.28 14.59 -1.35
N ASP A 109 -6.29 14.08 -0.65
CA ASP A 109 -6.34 13.83 0.79
C ASP A 109 -5.08 14.30 1.51
N THR A 110 -5.17 14.34 2.83
CA THR A 110 -4.02 14.45 3.71
C THR A 110 -4.14 13.57 4.94
N THR A 111 -3.03 12.92 5.28
CA THR A 111 -2.83 12.22 6.55
C THR A 111 -1.74 12.91 7.36
N ASN A 112 -1.97 13.10 8.65
CA ASN A 112 -0.99 13.65 9.58
C ASN A 112 -0.88 12.76 10.81
N GLU A 113 0.35 12.51 11.27
CA GLU A 113 0.65 11.70 12.43
C GLU A 113 1.55 12.48 13.38
N PHE A 114 1.13 12.59 14.64
CA PHE A 114 1.90 13.15 15.73
C PHE A 114 2.23 12.05 16.72
N SER A 115 3.47 12.00 17.20
CA SER A 115 3.88 11.02 18.21
C SER A 115 4.88 11.63 19.20
N GLY A 116 4.65 11.40 20.49
CA GLY A 116 5.45 11.94 21.59
C GLY A 116 5.83 10.89 22.63
N ALA A 117 7.12 10.80 22.95
CA ALA A 117 7.62 9.86 23.94
C ALA A 117 7.26 10.32 25.36
N ILE A 118 6.52 9.49 26.11
CA ILE A 118 6.14 9.77 27.50
C ILE A 118 7.09 9.11 28.51
N THR A 119 7.98 8.23 28.06
CA THR A 119 9.06 7.66 28.89
C THR A 119 10.41 8.29 28.57
N LYS A 120 11.32 8.26 29.57
CA LYS A 120 12.70 8.74 29.38
C LYS A 120 13.49 7.77 28.53
N GLN A 121 14.18 8.30 27.53
CA GLN A 121 15.09 7.57 26.66
C GLN A 121 16.31 7.01 27.39
N THR A 122 17.03 6.11 26.72
CA THR A 122 18.28 5.53 27.24
C THR A 122 19.37 6.59 27.36
N ARG A 123 19.95 6.74 28.56
CA ARG A 123 21.02 7.71 28.83
C ARG A 123 22.34 7.28 28.19
N GLY A 124 23.19 8.25 27.86
CA GLY A 124 24.54 8.00 27.33
C GLY A 124 24.61 7.62 25.85
N LEU A 125 23.48 7.67 25.12
CA LEU A 125 23.42 7.31 23.69
C LEU A 125 23.15 8.52 22.77
N GLY A 126 23.19 9.75 23.30
CA GLY A 126 22.87 10.97 22.54
C GLY A 126 21.38 11.14 22.17
N LEU A 127 20.52 10.23 22.63
CA LEU A 127 19.07 10.28 22.44
C LEU A 127 18.45 11.40 23.30
N LYS A 128 17.41 12.04 22.77
CA LYS A 128 16.63 13.09 23.46
C LYS A 128 15.16 12.74 23.40
N GLN A 129 14.50 12.68 24.56
CA GLN A 129 13.04 12.58 24.63
C GLN A 129 12.41 13.82 23.97
N GLY A 130 11.29 13.61 23.28
CA GLY A 130 10.56 14.68 22.62
C GLY A 130 9.32 14.15 21.91
N SER A 131 8.74 15.00 21.08
CA SER A 131 7.64 14.68 20.19
C SER A 131 7.92 15.19 18.79
N SER A 132 7.24 14.59 17.82
CA SER A 132 7.43 14.83 16.41
C SER A 132 6.13 14.78 15.65
N ASN A 133 6.12 15.41 14.48
CA ASN A 133 5.00 15.37 13.57
C ASN A 133 5.49 15.06 12.14
N THR A 134 4.72 14.25 11.42
CA THR A 134 4.94 13.91 10.02
C THR A 134 3.59 13.84 9.32
N GLY A 135 3.59 13.97 8.00
CA GLY A 135 2.35 13.83 7.25
C GLY A 135 2.58 13.65 5.76
N GLN A 136 1.48 13.40 5.07
CA GLN A 136 1.37 13.19 3.64
C GLN A 136 0.16 13.97 3.12
N TYR A 137 0.30 14.50 1.91
CA TYR A 137 -0.85 14.75 1.04
C TYR A 137 -0.74 13.83 -0.18
N SER A 138 -1.88 13.43 -0.71
CA SER A 138 -1.96 12.50 -1.83
C SER A 138 -2.89 13.06 -2.89
N PHE A 139 -2.46 12.97 -4.13
CA PHE A 139 -3.23 13.26 -5.32
C PHE A 139 -3.47 11.95 -6.05
N GLU A 140 -4.72 11.68 -6.39
CA GLU A 140 -5.09 10.45 -7.10
C GLU A 140 -5.90 10.78 -8.33
N ASN A 141 -5.66 10.00 -9.38
CA ASN A 141 -6.43 10.06 -10.59
C ASN A 141 -6.76 8.65 -11.08
N ASP A 142 -8.06 8.42 -11.23
CA ASP A 142 -8.64 7.19 -11.74
C ASP A 142 -9.40 7.49 -13.02
N ILE A 143 -9.15 6.69 -14.05
CA ILE A 143 -9.80 6.85 -15.34
C ILE A 143 -10.48 5.55 -15.74
N ASP A 144 -11.76 5.65 -16.07
CA ASP A 144 -12.62 4.63 -16.62
C ASP A 144 -12.71 4.86 -18.14
N TRP A 145 -12.06 3.98 -18.91
CA TRP A 145 -11.92 4.12 -20.35
C TRP A 145 -13.15 3.68 -21.14
N TYR A 146 -14.10 2.99 -20.51
CA TYR A 146 -15.36 2.70 -21.17
C TYR A 146 -16.20 3.94 -21.33
N LYS A 147 -16.26 4.81 -20.31
CA LYS A 147 -16.94 6.10 -20.44
C LYS A 147 -16.27 7.06 -21.43
N LEU A 148 -14.94 6.99 -21.57
CA LEU A 148 -14.18 7.91 -22.44
C LEU A 148 -14.07 7.42 -23.89
N ALA A 149 -13.85 6.11 -24.08
CA ALA A 149 -13.48 5.52 -25.36
C ALA A 149 -14.21 4.21 -25.68
N GLY A 150 -15.13 3.76 -24.81
CA GLY A 150 -15.86 2.51 -25.00
C GLY A 150 -15.01 1.26 -24.88
N ILE A 151 -13.84 1.33 -24.21
CA ILE A 151 -12.96 0.19 -23.96
C ILE A 151 -13.43 -0.50 -22.68
N PRO A 152 -14.14 -1.65 -22.76
CA PRO A 152 -14.70 -2.29 -21.57
C PRO A 152 -13.59 -2.79 -20.67
N GLY A 153 -13.75 -2.59 -19.36
CA GLY A 153 -12.95 -3.24 -18.33
C GLY A 153 -11.59 -2.59 -18.11
N PHE A 154 -11.22 -1.62 -18.95
CA PHE A 154 -9.93 -0.95 -18.90
C PHE A 154 -9.98 0.33 -18.06
N GLN A 155 -9.07 0.41 -17.10
CA GLN A 155 -8.88 1.56 -16.23
C GLN A 155 -7.41 1.96 -16.14
N THR A 156 -7.15 3.22 -15.84
CA THR A 156 -5.79 3.67 -15.52
C THR A 156 -5.78 4.41 -14.20
N HIS A 157 -4.68 4.23 -13.46
CA HIS A 157 -4.54 4.68 -12.09
C HIS A 157 -3.23 5.46 -11.93
N MET A 158 -3.30 6.61 -11.28
CA MET A 158 -2.16 7.42 -10.91
C MET A 158 -2.30 7.87 -9.45
N ILE A 159 -1.23 7.72 -8.68
CA ILE A 159 -1.09 8.36 -7.37
C ILE A 159 0.21 9.14 -7.34
N GLY A 160 0.18 10.36 -6.83
CA GLY A 160 1.38 11.05 -6.39
C GLY A 160 1.21 11.65 -5.00
N VAL A 161 2.30 11.68 -4.23
CA VAL A 161 2.27 12.12 -2.84
C VAL A 161 3.35 13.16 -2.55
N GLY A 162 3.13 13.99 -1.55
CA GLY A 162 4.19 14.74 -0.89
C GLY A 162 4.20 14.44 0.60
N ARG A 163 5.36 14.02 1.12
CA ARG A 163 5.56 13.73 2.56
C ARG A 163 6.44 14.77 3.23
N TYR A 164 6.06 15.18 4.44
CA TYR A 164 6.74 16.21 5.24
C TYR A 164 6.96 15.77 6.70
N GLY A 165 7.84 16.49 7.41
CA GLY A 165 8.08 16.30 8.84
C GLY A 165 9.20 15.32 9.17
N ILE A 166 9.24 14.88 10.42
CA ILE A 166 10.28 14.03 11.01
C ILE A 166 9.66 12.97 11.91
N SER A 167 10.32 11.81 12.05
CA SER A 167 9.84 10.71 12.89
C SER A 167 10.29 10.83 14.35
N ALA A 168 9.37 10.54 15.27
CA ALA A 168 9.64 10.44 16.70
C ALA A 168 10.50 9.22 17.09
N SER A 169 10.58 8.17 16.27
CA SER A 169 11.37 6.95 16.56
C SER A 169 12.84 7.22 16.88
N LYS A 170 13.42 8.25 16.24
CA LYS A 170 14.82 8.68 16.48
C LYS A 170 15.06 9.19 17.90
N MET A 171 14.01 9.62 18.61
CA MET A 171 14.10 10.19 19.95
C MET A 171 14.35 9.14 21.03
N PHE A 172 13.87 7.91 20.81
CA PHE A 172 14.07 6.77 21.70
C PHE A 172 14.92 5.64 21.09
N GLY A 173 15.37 5.82 19.84
CA GLY A 173 16.37 4.97 19.18
C GLY A 173 15.79 3.80 18.39
N ASP A 174 14.47 3.75 18.18
CA ASP A 174 13.89 2.76 17.27
C ASP A 174 14.25 3.08 15.82
N ASN A 175 14.70 2.04 15.12
CA ASN A 175 15.09 2.07 13.71
C ASN A 175 14.52 0.88 12.93
N VAL A 176 13.55 0.15 13.51
CA VAL A 176 13.03 -1.10 12.96
C VAL A 176 11.55 -0.99 12.67
N ASN A 177 10.79 -0.43 13.61
CA ASN A 177 9.34 -0.36 13.57
C ASN A 177 8.91 1.07 13.90
N PRO A 178 8.96 1.99 12.92
CA PRO A 178 8.67 3.40 13.15
C PRO A 178 7.31 3.65 13.81
N SER A 179 7.27 4.65 14.69
CA SER A 179 6.07 5.05 15.45
C SER A 179 5.03 5.76 14.61
N GLN A 180 5.44 6.25 13.46
CA GLN A 180 4.63 6.98 12.50
C GLN A 180 4.90 6.31 11.15
N GLU A 181 3.92 5.56 10.64
CA GLU A 181 4.04 4.81 9.39
C GLU A 181 4.28 5.75 8.20
N ILE A 182 3.66 6.93 8.24
CA ILE A 182 3.66 7.86 7.12
C ILE A 182 5.03 8.51 6.91
N TYR A 183 5.96 8.38 7.87
CA TYR A 183 7.32 8.88 7.72
C TYR A 183 8.20 7.96 6.86
N GLY A 184 8.88 8.55 5.87
CA GLY A 184 9.85 7.87 5.01
C GLY A 184 9.31 7.60 3.62
N GLY A 185 10.12 6.98 2.76
CA GLY A 185 9.68 6.50 1.44
C GLY A 185 9.40 7.57 0.37
N GLY A 186 8.82 8.72 0.68
CA GLY A 186 8.46 9.76 -0.31
C GLY A 186 8.78 11.19 0.15
N GLY A 187 9.56 11.33 1.23
CA GLY A 187 9.77 12.59 1.92
C GLY A 187 10.67 13.60 1.20
N ASN A 188 10.48 14.88 1.56
CA ASN A 188 11.30 16.02 1.13
C ASN A 188 11.28 16.27 -0.40
N VAL A 189 10.17 15.92 -1.06
CA VAL A 189 9.81 16.38 -2.40
C VAL A 189 8.36 16.85 -2.39
N PHE A 190 8.04 17.81 -3.27
CA PHE A 190 6.66 18.26 -3.45
C PHE A 190 5.78 17.18 -4.07
N PHE A 191 6.32 16.41 -5.02
CA PHE A 191 5.55 15.38 -5.68
C PHE A 191 6.43 14.16 -5.96
N HIS A 192 6.03 13.04 -5.39
CA HIS A 192 6.58 11.71 -5.63
C HIS A 192 5.52 10.89 -6.36
N LEU A 193 5.77 10.51 -7.61
CA LEU A 193 4.90 9.62 -8.36
C LEU A 193 4.97 8.20 -7.76
N VAL A 194 3.88 7.77 -7.16
CA VAL A 194 3.74 6.44 -6.56
C VAL A 194 3.31 5.44 -7.63
N PHE A 195 2.08 5.60 -8.15
CA PHE A 195 1.48 4.68 -9.12
C PHE A 195 1.29 5.35 -10.46
N LEU A 196 1.48 4.55 -11.51
CA LEU A 196 1.09 4.88 -12.88
C LEU A 196 0.94 3.57 -13.66
N TYR A 197 -0.26 3.00 -13.67
CA TYR A 197 -0.51 1.71 -14.30
C TYR A 197 -1.88 1.65 -14.98
N GLY A 198 -1.99 0.75 -15.97
CA GLY A 198 -3.26 0.35 -16.56
C GLY A 198 -3.70 -0.99 -15.98
N GLU A 199 -5.00 -1.16 -15.83
CA GLU A 199 -5.65 -2.36 -15.32
C GLU A 199 -6.80 -2.76 -16.24
N GLU A 200 -6.90 -4.03 -16.58
CA GLU A 200 -7.96 -4.60 -17.41
C GLU A 200 -8.66 -5.71 -16.63
N THR A 201 -9.97 -5.55 -16.42
CA THR A 201 -10.84 -6.55 -15.79
C THR A 201 -11.68 -7.24 -16.85
N LEU A 202 -11.70 -8.57 -16.83
CA LEU A 202 -12.28 -9.41 -17.87
C LEU A 202 -13.24 -10.45 -17.26
N TRP A 203 -14.22 -10.86 -18.08
CA TRP A 203 -15.13 -11.97 -17.81
C TRP A 203 -15.96 -11.78 -16.53
N GLY A 204 -16.58 -10.60 -16.39
CA GLY A 204 -17.34 -10.25 -15.20
C GLY A 204 -16.50 -10.34 -13.93
N GLY A 205 -15.26 -9.87 -13.99
CA GLY A 205 -14.37 -9.82 -12.84
C GLY A 205 -13.58 -11.11 -12.54
N ARG A 206 -13.64 -12.14 -13.38
CA ARG A 206 -12.93 -13.40 -13.08
C ARG A 206 -11.43 -13.34 -13.33
N LEU A 207 -10.99 -12.44 -14.19
CA LEU A 207 -9.58 -12.20 -14.50
C LEU A 207 -9.29 -10.72 -14.45
N ASN A 208 -8.16 -10.36 -13.87
CA ASN A 208 -7.68 -8.99 -13.81
C ASN A 208 -6.18 -8.96 -14.11
N ILE A 209 -5.78 -8.04 -14.98
CA ILE A 209 -4.41 -7.86 -15.43
C ILE A 209 -4.03 -6.40 -15.21
N ALA A 210 -2.93 -6.14 -14.50
CA ALA A 210 -2.42 -4.80 -14.29
C ALA A 210 -0.95 -4.71 -14.70
N ALA A 211 -0.56 -3.59 -15.32
CA ALA A 211 0.82 -3.36 -15.74
C ALA A 211 1.19 -1.88 -15.71
N GLY A 212 2.39 -1.58 -15.23
CA GLY A 212 2.93 -0.23 -15.16
C GLY A 212 3.87 -0.03 -13.97
N ARG A 213 3.80 1.16 -13.36
CA ARG A 213 4.47 1.49 -12.11
C ARG A 213 3.59 1.13 -10.93
N MET A 214 3.98 0.06 -10.23
CA MET A 214 3.20 -0.57 -9.17
C MET A 214 4.10 -0.90 -7.96
N SER A 215 3.51 -0.92 -6.77
CA SER A 215 4.16 -1.37 -5.53
C SER A 215 3.82 -2.83 -5.29
N MET A 216 4.83 -3.68 -5.15
CA MET A 216 4.60 -5.11 -4.90
C MET A 216 3.80 -5.33 -3.62
N LEU A 217 4.13 -4.60 -2.55
CA LEU A 217 3.46 -4.72 -1.25
C LEU A 217 2.13 -3.95 -1.16
N SER A 218 1.71 -3.35 -2.26
CA SER A 218 0.34 -2.82 -2.42
C SER A 218 -0.59 -3.79 -3.13
N ASP A 219 -0.03 -4.81 -3.80
CA ASP A 219 -0.78 -5.88 -4.45
C ASP A 219 -0.77 -7.20 -3.66
N PHE A 220 0.33 -7.45 -2.93
CA PHE A 220 0.63 -8.70 -2.23
C PHE A 220 0.98 -8.41 -0.77
N SER A 221 0.76 -9.37 0.14
CA SER A 221 1.16 -9.25 1.56
C SER A 221 0.61 -7.97 2.25
N ASN A 222 -0.61 -7.58 1.89
CA ASN A 222 -1.33 -6.42 2.43
C ASN A 222 -2.66 -6.84 3.11
N SER A 223 -3.24 -5.93 3.88
CA SER A 223 -4.60 -6.04 4.40
C SER A 223 -5.19 -4.63 4.59
N PRO A 224 -6.48 -4.42 4.29
CA PRO A 224 -7.17 -3.15 4.57
C PRO A 224 -7.22 -2.79 6.07
N ILE A 225 -7.09 -3.77 6.97
CA ILE A 225 -7.20 -3.57 8.43
C ILE A 225 -5.98 -2.83 8.99
N TYR A 226 -4.84 -2.94 8.33
CA TYR A 226 -3.53 -2.53 8.80
C TYR A 226 -3.41 -1.05 9.15
N CYS A 227 -3.89 -0.16 8.28
CA CYS A 227 -3.73 1.29 8.47
C CYS A 227 -4.80 1.94 9.36
N ASN A 228 -5.57 1.12 10.09
CA ASN A 228 -6.24 1.58 11.31
C ASN A 228 -5.24 2.07 12.37
N PHE A 229 -4.01 1.56 12.32
CA PHE A 229 -2.93 1.81 13.26
C PHE A 229 -1.92 2.83 12.70
N GLU A 230 -1.30 3.62 13.59
CA GLU A 230 -0.25 4.61 13.30
C GLU A 230 1.15 3.93 13.20
N ASN A 231 1.39 2.84 13.93
CA ASN A 231 2.69 2.18 13.89
C ASN A 231 2.91 1.40 12.58
N ASN A 232 4.11 1.53 12.04
CA ASN A 232 4.52 0.87 10.80
C ASN A 232 4.66 -0.67 10.94
N SER A 233 4.54 -1.22 12.16
CA SER A 233 4.44 -2.67 12.36
C SER A 233 3.09 -3.23 11.92
N PHE A 234 2.07 -2.37 11.90
CA PHE A 234 0.68 -2.75 11.66
C PHE A 234 0.11 -2.10 10.41
N CYS A 235 0.60 -0.96 9.93
CA CYS A 235 0.08 -0.32 8.71
C CYS A 235 0.79 -0.77 7.41
N GLY A 236 0.00 -0.96 6.35
CA GLY A 236 0.40 -1.25 4.98
C GLY A 236 0.74 -2.71 4.72
N ASN A 237 1.78 -3.22 5.37
CA ASN A 237 2.25 -4.60 5.23
C ASN A 237 3.09 -4.99 6.46
N PRO A 238 3.24 -6.30 6.75
CA PRO A 238 4.16 -6.77 7.79
C PRO A 238 5.54 -6.14 7.59
N LYS A 239 6.03 -5.36 8.56
CA LYS A 239 7.21 -4.49 8.33
C LYS A 239 8.45 -5.20 7.80
N THR A 240 8.62 -6.47 8.16
CA THR A 240 9.62 -7.39 7.60
C THR A 240 9.65 -7.46 6.08
N ALA A 241 8.52 -7.29 5.39
CA ALA A 241 8.45 -7.37 3.94
C ALA A 241 9.32 -6.28 3.27
N THR A 242 9.41 -5.10 3.89
CA THR A 242 10.21 -3.95 3.42
C THR A 242 11.69 -4.01 3.79
N ASP A 243 12.19 -5.15 4.26
CA ASP A 243 13.55 -5.26 4.81
C ASP A 243 14.66 -5.20 3.75
N ASN A 244 14.31 -5.34 2.48
CA ASN A 244 15.22 -5.14 1.35
C ASN A 244 14.54 -4.35 0.23
N TYR A 245 15.35 -3.93 -0.74
CA TYR A 245 14.90 -3.13 -1.87
C TYR A 245 14.09 -3.92 -2.91
N THR A 246 14.06 -5.26 -2.81
CA THR A 246 13.43 -6.07 -3.87
C THR A 246 11.91 -6.01 -3.81
N ARG A 247 11.35 -5.77 -2.63
CA ARG A 247 9.91 -5.63 -2.37
C ARG A 247 9.58 -4.16 -2.20
N SER A 248 9.07 -3.54 -3.26
CA SER A 248 8.60 -2.16 -3.23
C SER A 248 7.36 -2.06 -2.33
N SER A 249 7.38 -1.07 -1.43
CA SER A 249 6.23 -0.66 -0.63
C SER A 249 5.89 0.77 -0.92
N TYR A 250 4.60 1.10 -0.87
CA TYR A 250 4.13 2.47 -0.90
C TYR A 250 4.95 3.39 0.03
N PRO A 251 5.33 4.60 -0.42
CA PRO A 251 5.00 5.24 -1.69
C PRO A 251 5.91 4.86 -2.86
N GLN A 252 6.78 3.86 -2.74
CA GLN A 252 7.69 3.44 -3.80
C GLN A 252 7.07 2.43 -4.76
N SER A 253 7.45 2.51 -6.03
CA SER A 253 7.00 1.58 -7.07
C SER A 253 8.13 1.14 -8.00
N SER A 254 7.86 0.06 -8.71
CA SER A 254 8.72 -0.54 -9.71
C SER A 254 7.91 -0.84 -10.97
N TRP A 255 8.58 -1.01 -12.11
CA TRP A 255 7.93 -1.61 -13.26
C TRP A 255 7.44 -3.01 -12.93
N ALA A 256 6.19 -3.32 -13.28
CA ALA A 256 5.59 -4.59 -12.96
C ALA A 256 4.45 -4.97 -13.91
N ILE A 257 4.12 -6.25 -13.87
CA ILE A 257 2.87 -6.83 -14.36
C ILE A 257 2.31 -7.78 -13.30
N ARG A 258 1.00 -7.77 -13.10
CA ARG A 258 0.25 -8.63 -12.18
C ARG A 258 -0.90 -9.27 -12.93
N VAL A 259 -1.14 -10.55 -12.68
CA VAL A 259 -2.34 -11.26 -13.10
C VAL A 259 -3.01 -11.86 -11.88
N ARG A 260 -4.31 -11.60 -11.72
CA ARG A 260 -5.17 -12.14 -10.65
C ARG A 260 -6.36 -12.85 -11.28
N ALA A 261 -6.60 -14.08 -10.86
CA ALA A 261 -7.72 -14.90 -11.33
C ALA A 261 -8.56 -15.38 -10.13
N ARG A 262 -9.87 -15.53 -10.34
CA ARG A 262 -10.81 -16.07 -9.34
C ARG A 262 -11.43 -17.39 -9.82
N PRO A 263 -10.82 -18.54 -9.46
CA PRO A 263 -11.37 -19.85 -9.83
C PRO A 263 -12.76 -20.10 -9.22
N THR A 264 -13.03 -19.57 -8.03
CA THR A 264 -14.33 -19.63 -7.36
C THR A 264 -14.76 -18.23 -6.89
N ASN A 265 -15.97 -18.10 -6.36
CA ASN A 265 -16.44 -16.82 -5.81
C ASN A 265 -15.67 -16.39 -4.55
N THR A 266 -15.09 -17.34 -3.82
CA THR A 266 -14.42 -17.12 -2.53
C THR A 266 -12.92 -17.38 -2.58
N THR A 267 -12.34 -17.63 -3.76
CA THR A 267 -10.89 -17.85 -3.87
C THR A 267 -10.30 -17.04 -5.00
N TYR A 268 -9.09 -16.52 -4.78
CA TYR A 268 -8.27 -15.94 -5.82
C TYR A 268 -6.86 -16.51 -5.80
N ILE A 269 -6.22 -16.46 -6.96
CA ILE A 269 -4.81 -16.72 -7.14
C ILE A 269 -4.24 -15.53 -7.90
N GLN A 270 -3.13 -14.98 -7.44
CA GLN A 270 -2.42 -13.95 -8.16
C GLN A 270 -0.93 -14.22 -8.27
N VAL A 271 -0.37 -13.77 -9.37
CA VAL A 271 1.05 -13.84 -9.69
C VAL A 271 1.50 -12.52 -10.28
N GLY A 272 2.71 -12.10 -9.94
CA GLY A 272 3.30 -10.90 -10.50
C GLY A 272 4.72 -11.11 -11.00
N VAL A 273 5.19 -10.16 -11.78
CA VAL A 273 6.59 -10.00 -12.16
C VAL A 273 6.94 -8.54 -11.93
N TYR A 274 7.79 -8.28 -10.94
CA TYR A 274 8.27 -6.95 -10.56
C TYR A 274 9.75 -6.84 -10.88
N PHE A 275 10.18 -5.67 -11.33
CA PHE A 275 11.56 -5.36 -11.68
C PHE A 275 12.17 -4.45 -10.62
N PRO A 276 12.85 -4.99 -9.59
CA PRO A 276 13.24 -4.18 -8.46
C PRO A 276 14.42 -3.27 -8.80
N GLU A 277 14.35 -2.03 -8.35
CA GLU A 277 15.35 -1.00 -8.65
C GLU A 277 16.28 -0.77 -7.46
N ARG A 278 17.59 -0.80 -7.69
CA ARG A 278 18.57 -0.43 -6.66
C ARG A 278 18.40 1.03 -6.26
N GLY A 279 18.45 1.26 -4.95
CA GLY A 279 18.28 2.60 -4.38
C GLY A 279 16.84 3.11 -4.44
N ILE A 280 15.84 2.24 -4.61
CA ILE A 280 14.41 2.63 -4.63
C ILE A 280 14.00 3.48 -3.42
N TYR A 281 14.50 3.16 -2.22
CA TYR A 281 14.25 3.94 -0.99
C TYR A 281 15.29 5.06 -0.74
N GLY A 282 16.19 5.29 -1.69
CA GLY A 282 17.26 6.26 -1.60
C GLY A 282 16.82 7.66 -2.05
N VAL A 283 17.64 8.66 -1.70
CA VAL A 283 17.45 10.04 -2.18
C VAL A 283 17.99 10.27 -3.59
N ARG A 284 18.83 9.35 -4.07
CA ARG A 284 19.39 9.36 -5.42
C ARG A 284 18.49 8.53 -6.31
N GLU A 285 18.31 8.95 -7.55
CA GLU A 285 17.60 8.21 -8.61
C GLU A 285 16.08 8.12 -8.46
N ASN A 286 15.52 7.70 -7.32
CA ASN A 286 14.09 7.38 -7.17
C ASN A 286 13.26 8.36 -6.34
N ARG A 287 13.86 9.50 -5.95
CA ARG A 287 13.24 10.44 -5.01
C ARG A 287 11.90 11.02 -5.48
N THR A 288 11.73 11.30 -6.77
CA THR A 288 10.50 11.90 -7.32
C THR A 288 9.54 10.89 -7.94
N GLY A 289 9.92 9.61 -8.05
CA GLY A 289 9.12 8.58 -8.74
C GLY A 289 9.12 8.65 -10.27
N PHE A 290 9.66 9.70 -10.90
CA PHE A 290 9.66 9.91 -12.36
C PHE A 290 10.86 9.28 -13.11
N LYS A 291 11.74 8.56 -12.43
CA LYS A 291 12.84 7.86 -13.09
C LYS A 291 12.30 6.64 -13.81
N PHE A 292 11.98 6.74 -15.10
CA PHE A 292 11.39 5.63 -15.88
C PHE A 292 12.39 4.70 -16.57
N ASN A 293 13.68 5.05 -16.57
CA ASN A 293 14.70 4.20 -17.18
C ASN A 293 14.99 2.96 -16.33
N GLY A 294 15.38 1.86 -16.99
CA GLY A 294 15.69 0.59 -16.32
C GLY A 294 17.13 0.47 -15.79
N ALA A 295 17.90 1.56 -15.70
CA ALA A 295 19.34 1.48 -15.44
C ALA A 295 19.70 0.86 -14.08
N ASN A 296 18.79 0.95 -13.11
CA ASN A 296 18.99 0.41 -11.76
C ASN A 296 18.24 -0.91 -11.51
N ILE A 297 17.52 -1.44 -12.50
CA ILE A 297 16.82 -2.72 -12.37
C ILE A 297 17.84 -3.80 -12.04
N ASN A 298 17.56 -4.57 -10.99
CA ASN A 298 18.40 -5.66 -10.57
C ASN A 298 17.59 -6.91 -10.26
N GLY A 299 17.66 -7.87 -11.18
CA GLY A 299 16.93 -9.13 -11.07
C GLY A 299 15.42 -8.95 -11.30
N VAL A 300 14.69 -9.99 -10.93
CA VAL A 300 13.25 -10.11 -11.06
C VAL A 300 12.70 -10.70 -9.78
N LEU A 301 11.60 -10.13 -9.29
CA LEU A 301 10.81 -10.62 -8.17
C LEU A 301 9.49 -11.19 -8.72
N THR A 302 9.15 -12.43 -8.36
CA THR A 302 7.97 -13.13 -8.88
C THR A 302 7.04 -13.58 -7.76
N PRO A 303 6.24 -12.69 -7.15
CA PRO A 303 5.36 -13.06 -6.06
C PRO A 303 4.19 -13.91 -6.56
N VAL A 304 3.78 -14.86 -5.72
CA VAL A 304 2.56 -15.65 -5.88
C VAL A 304 1.80 -15.59 -4.57
N GLU A 305 0.49 -15.40 -4.63
CA GLU A 305 -0.39 -15.40 -3.48
C GLU A 305 -1.72 -16.08 -3.81
N VAL A 306 -2.24 -16.81 -2.81
CA VAL A 306 -3.55 -17.43 -2.84
C VAL A 306 -4.35 -16.86 -1.69
N GLY A 307 -5.56 -16.37 -1.99
CA GLY A 307 -6.51 -15.88 -1.00
C GLY A 307 -7.77 -16.72 -0.96
N TRP A 308 -8.28 -16.95 0.25
CA TRP A 308 -9.58 -17.54 0.53
C TRP A 308 -10.42 -16.57 1.35
N GLU A 309 -11.62 -16.27 0.87
CA GLU A 309 -12.50 -15.20 1.35
C GLU A 309 -13.89 -15.78 1.69
N PRO A 310 -14.01 -16.65 2.70
CA PRO A 310 -15.27 -17.25 3.08
C PRO A 310 -16.18 -16.27 3.82
N ARG A 311 -17.46 -16.62 3.88
CA ARG A 311 -18.43 -16.01 4.79
C ARG A 311 -19.10 -17.10 5.62
N PHE A 312 -19.08 -16.96 6.94
CA PHE A 312 -19.50 -17.99 7.88
C PHE A 312 -20.79 -17.62 8.63
N GLY A 313 -21.55 -18.64 9.02
CA GLY A 313 -22.71 -18.51 9.89
C GLY A 313 -23.90 -17.79 9.26
N ARG A 314 -24.91 -17.51 10.08
CA ARG A 314 -26.14 -16.81 9.66
C ARG A 314 -25.91 -15.31 9.45
N ASP A 315 -24.95 -14.75 10.19
CA ASP A 315 -24.62 -13.33 10.16
C ASP A 315 -23.56 -12.98 9.09
N ASN A 316 -23.27 -13.93 8.19
CA ASN A 316 -22.43 -13.74 7.03
C ASN A 316 -21.06 -13.13 7.41
N LEU A 317 -20.42 -13.71 8.43
CA LEU A 317 -19.18 -13.24 9.03
C LEU A 317 -18.02 -13.46 8.05
N GLN A 318 -17.49 -12.37 7.50
CA GLN A 318 -16.46 -12.40 6.48
C GLN A 318 -15.09 -12.72 7.09
N GLY A 319 -14.30 -13.51 6.37
CA GLY A 319 -12.89 -13.70 6.68
C GLY A 319 -12.05 -13.67 5.42
N HIS A 320 -10.77 -13.32 5.57
CA HIS A 320 -9.77 -13.35 4.51
C HIS A 320 -8.55 -14.10 5.01
N TYR A 321 -8.10 -15.08 4.23
CA TYR A 321 -6.96 -15.94 4.54
C TYR A 321 -6.03 -15.95 3.35
N LYS A 322 -4.84 -15.36 3.49
CA LYS A 322 -3.86 -15.20 2.41
C LYS A 322 -2.58 -15.98 2.75
N PHE A 323 -2.06 -16.69 1.77
CA PHE A 323 -0.72 -17.27 1.81
C PHE A 323 0.03 -16.84 0.57
N GLY A 324 1.28 -16.42 0.73
CA GLY A 324 2.11 -16.09 -0.41
C GLY A 324 3.60 -16.30 -0.23
N PHE A 325 4.28 -16.31 -1.37
CA PHE A 325 5.70 -16.57 -1.50
C PHE A 325 6.29 -15.69 -2.60
N ALA A 326 7.45 -15.10 -2.35
CA ALA A 326 8.07 -14.07 -3.18
C ALA A 326 9.56 -14.35 -3.42
N PRO A 327 9.91 -15.26 -4.34
CA PRO A 327 11.28 -15.51 -4.79
C PRO A 327 11.78 -14.36 -5.66
N ASP A 328 13.05 -14.00 -5.50
CA ASP A 328 13.70 -13.00 -6.32
C ASP A 328 15.13 -13.41 -6.74
N THR A 329 15.55 -12.96 -7.92
CA THR A 329 16.86 -13.23 -8.53
C THR A 329 17.85 -12.08 -8.36
N SER A 330 17.51 -11.12 -7.50
CA SER A 330 18.29 -9.90 -7.30
C SER A 330 19.56 -10.18 -6.49
N ASN A 331 20.52 -9.28 -6.61
CA ASN A 331 21.72 -9.27 -5.79
C ASN A 331 21.38 -8.72 -4.40
N HIS A 332 21.66 -9.53 -3.39
CA HIS A 332 21.57 -9.17 -1.97
C HIS A 332 22.95 -9.14 -1.36
N TYR A 333 23.21 -8.11 -0.56
CA TYR A 333 24.53 -7.80 -0.02
C TYR A 333 24.63 -8.08 1.49
N LEU A 334 23.60 -8.72 2.05
CA LEU A 334 23.57 -9.19 3.43
C LEU A 334 24.13 -10.62 3.49
N GLY A 335 24.87 -10.94 4.54
CA GLY A 335 25.22 -12.33 4.87
C GLY A 335 26.69 -12.68 4.69
N VAL A 336 27.38 -12.73 5.84
CA VAL A 336 28.69 -13.35 6.11
C VAL A 336 29.91 -12.51 5.72
N TYR A 337 30.49 -11.90 6.75
CA TYR A 337 31.90 -11.56 6.84
C TYR A 337 32.75 -12.83 6.66
N ASN A 338 33.53 -12.93 5.59
CA ASN A 338 34.69 -13.82 5.54
C ASN A 338 35.92 -12.98 5.90
N PRO A 339 36.63 -13.21 7.02
CA PRO A 339 37.70 -12.32 7.46
C PRO A 339 38.65 -12.02 6.28
N PRO A 340 38.96 -10.74 5.98
CA PRO A 340 40.10 -10.48 5.11
C PRO A 340 41.29 -11.19 5.75
N ARG A 341 42.06 -11.93 4.94
CA ARG A 341 43.40 -12.36 5.38
C ARG A 341 44.06 -11.14 5.98
N ARG A 342 44.61 -11.26 7.20
CA ARG A 342 45.13 -10.17 8.08
C ARG A 342 45.96 -9.04 7.40
N ARG A 343 46.33 -9.19 6.14
CA ARG A 343 47.09 -8.24 5.33
C ARG A 343 46.25 -7.22 4.53
N HIS A 344 44.91 -7.34 4.45
CA HIS A 344 44.06 -6.44 3.65
C HIS A 344 42.82 -5.93 4.42
N GLY A 345 43.01 -5.44 5.65
CA GLY A 345 41.91 -4.88 6.47
C GLY A 345 41.27 -3.62 5.85
N ASP A 346 42.01 -2.92 4.99
CA ASP A 346 41.65 -1.63 4.41
C ASP A 346 40.74 -1.79 3.16
N GLU A 347 40.75 -2.99 2.57
CA GLU A 347 39.99 -3.38 1.36
C GLU A 347 38.62 -3.99 1.70
N ALA A 348 38.34 -4.31 2.96
CA ALA A 348 37.06 -4.86 3.41
C ALA A 348 36.00 -3.77 3.61
N ARG A 349 35.94 -2.78 2.73
CA ARG A 349 34.94 -1.70 2.74
C ARG A 349 33.85 -2.04 1.72
N LEU A 350 32.72 -2.52 2.20
CA LEU A 350 31.53 -2.64 1.37
C LEU A 350 30.93 -1.25 1.22
N SER A 351 31.07 -0.66 0.03
CA SER A 351 30.16 0.39 -0.38
C SER A 351 28.81 -0.25 -0.66
N ILE A 352 27.82 0.07 0.17
CA ILE A 352 26.41 -0.18 -0.15
C ILE A 352 25.93 1.11 -0.78
N PRO A 353 25.83 1.22 -2.12
CA PRO A 353 25.22 2.37 -2.75
C PRO A 353 23.80 2.49 -2.23
N ASP A 354 23.45 3.66 -1.68
CA ASP A 354 22.10 3.99 -1.26
C ASP A 354 21.47 3.00 -0.26
N CYS A 355 22.26 2.56 0.73
CA CYS A 355 21.74 1.76 1.85
C CYS A 355 20.56 2.47 2.55
N PRO A 356 19.32 1.95 2.45
CA PRO A 356 18.11 2.64 2.91
C PRO A 356 18.08 2.89 4.42
N THR A 357 18.74 2.01 5.17
CA THR A 357 18.73 1.98 6.65
C THR A 357 19.98 2.57 7.27
N CYS A 358 20.94 2.98 6.45
CA CYS A 358 22.21 3.49 6.94
C CYS A 358 22.17 4.99 7.24
N TRP A 359 21.06 5.70 6.98
CA TRP A 359 20.84 7.12 7.36
C TRP A 359 22.03 8.05 7.06
N GLY A 360 22.72 7.86 5.92
CA GLY A 360 23.91 8.65 5.56
C GLY A 360 25.20 8.31 6.33
N ALA A 361 25.17 7.34 7.25
CA ALA A 361 26.36 6.81 7.92
C ALA A 361 27.19 5.95 6.95
N GLY A 362 28.02 6.62 6.16
CA GLY A 362 29.22 6.06 5.53
C GLY A 362 28.98 5.09 4.38
N GLN A 363 29.42 5.48 3.18
CA GLN A 363 29.46 4.64 1.96
C GLN A 363 30.49 3.49 2.02
N ALA A 364 30.86 3.03 3.21
CA ALA A 364 31.84 2.00 3.45
C ALA A 364 31.58 1.38 4.83
N ILE A 365 30.74 0.34 4.89
CA ILE A 365 30.64 -0.49 6.09
C ILE A 365 31.70 -1.57 5.96
N PRO A 366 32.46 -1.88 7.03
CA PRO A 366 33.33 -3.04 7.02
C PRO A 366 32.52 -4.29 6.60
N GLY A 367 32.89 -4.99 5.52
CA GLY A 367 32.13 -6.12 4.96
C GLY A 367 32.79 -6.73 3.71
N THR A 368 32.47 -7.99 3.39
CA THR A 368 33.28 -8.82 2.47
C THR A 368 32.65 -9.05 1.10
N GLY A 369 31.63 -8.28 0.71
CA GLY A 369 31.11 -8.30 -0.65
C GLY A 369 30.47 -9.63 -1.10
N ASN A 370 30.06 -10.51 -0.18
CA ASN A 370 29.33 -11.72 -0.55
C ASN A 370 27.95 -11.33 -1.11
N VAL A 371 27.73 -11.63 -2.39
CA VAL A 371 26.48 -11.35 -3.09
C VAL A 371 25.68 -12.63 -3.19
N HIS A 372 24.52 -12.66 -2.53
CA HIS A 372 23.53 -13.72 -2.73
C HIS A 372 22.64 -13.32 -3.90
N ARG A 373 22.52 -14.20 -4.90
CA ARG A 373 21.74 -13.93 -6.12
C ARG A 373 20.31 -14.51 -6.07
N PHE A 374 19.87 -14.89 -4.87
CA PHE A 374 18.55 -15.46 -4.67
C PHE A 374 18.02 -15.08 -3.28
N GLY A 375 16.88 -14.41 -3.27
CA GLY A 375 16.11 -14.06 -2.08
C GLY A 375 14.73 -14.69 -2.09
N TRP A 376 14.12 -14.74 -0.91
CA TRP A 376 12.70 -15.08 -0.79
C TRP A 376 12.07 -14.43 0.43
N GLY A 377 10.76 -14.16 0.34
CA GLY A 377 9.88 -13.82 1.44
C GLY A 377 8.65 -14.74 1.41
N MET A 378 8.05 -15.00 2.56
CA MET A 378 6.85 -15.82 2.70
C MET A 378 5.94 -15.22 3.76
N TRP A 379 4.63 -15.28 3.56
CA TRP A 379 3.66 -14.73 4.49
C TRP A 379 2.39 -15.57 4.63
N LEU A 380 1.76 -15.40 5.78
CA LEU A 380 0.42 -15.85 6.13
C LEU A 380 -0.29 -14.65 6.76
N LEU A 381 -1.40 -14.23 6.17
CA LEU A 381 -2.26 -13.17 6.72
C LEU A 381 -3.64 -13.76 6.90
N ALA A 382 -4.27 -13.49 8.03
CA ALA A 382 -5.62 -13.95 8.31
C ALA A 382 -6.39 -12.88 9.07
N ASP A 383 -7.60 -12.60 8.63
CA ASP A 383 -8.58 -11.84 9.40
C ASP A 383 -9.94 -12.52 9.36
N GLN A 384 -10.70 -12.38 10.44
CA GLN A 384 -12.01 -12.97 10.59
C GLN A 384 -12.88 -12.05 11.43
N MET A 385 -13.99 -11.62 10.85
CA MET A 385 -15.08 -11.04 11.62
C MET A 385 -15.62 -12.10 12.57
N ILE A 386 -15.50 -11.86 13.86
CA ILE A 386 -15.99 -12.77 14.91
C ILE A 386 -17.34 -12.34 15.46
N PHE A 387 -17.71 -11.07 15.26
CA PHE A 387 -19.01 -10.53 15.63
C PHE A 387 -19.41 -9.40 14.67
N ARG A 388 -20.67 -9.35 14.27
CA ARG A 388 -21.22 -8.28 13.41
C ARG A 388 -22.11 -7.35 14.22
N HIS A 389 -21.89 -6.06 14.08
CA HIS A 389 -22.78 -5.03 14.64
C HIS A 389 -23.90 -4.72 13.66
N HIS A 390 -25.14 -4.76 14.12
CA HIS A 390 -26.31 -4.41 13.31
C HIS A 390 -26.67 -2.93 13.48
N THR A 391 -25.75 -2.05 13.08
CA THR A 391 -25.99 -0.60 13.09
C THR A 391 -26.53 -0.14 11.73
N LYS A 392 -27.47 0.81 11.73
CA LYS A 392 -28.07 1.34 10.48
C LYS A 392 -27.06 2.10 9.62
N ASP A 393 -26.06 2.68 10.26
CA ASP A 393 -25.09 3.56 9.61
C ASP A 393 -23.85 2.79 9.10
N LYS A 394 -23.66 1.52 9.49
CA LYS A 394 -22.54 0.70 9.04
C LYS A 394 -22.89 -0.80 9.00
N GLU A 395 -23.42 -1.28 7.88
CA GLU A 395 -23.76 -2.70 7.68
C GLU A 395 -22.53 -3.63 7.76
N GLY A 396 -21.34 -3.11 7.48
CA GLY A 396 -20.05 -3.80 7.60
C GLY A 396 -19.38 -3.73 8.98
N GLY A 397 -19.99 -3.06 9.96
CA GLY A 397 -19.44 -2.89 11.30
C GLY A 397 -19.36 -4.21 12.07
N GLY A 398 -18.27 -4.43 12.81
CA GLY A 398 -18.05 -5.67 13.54
C GLY A 398 -16.72 -5.71 14.26
N LEU A 399 -16.60 -6.69 15.16
CA LEU A 399 -15.35 -7.09 15.78
C LEU A 399 -14.63 -8.10 14.88
N ILE A 400 -13.39 -7.81 14.58
CA ILE A 400 -12.52 -8.60 13.70
C ILE A 400 -11.26 -8.94 14.47
N ALA A 401 -10.87 -10.21 14.40
CA ALA A 401 -9.56 -10.65 14.83
C ALA A 401 -8.67 -10.83 13.60
N PHE A 402 -7.41 -10.38 13.70
CA PHE A 402 -6.42 -10.59 12.66
C PHE A 402 -5.12 -11.15 13.21
N ALA A 403 -4.37 -11.83 12.35
CA ALA A 403 -3.07 -12.39 12.64
C ALA A 403 -2.20 -12.46 11.38
N ASP A 404 -0.92 -12.11 11.56
CA ASP A 404 0.07 -12.02 10.49
C ASP A 404 1.31 -12.80 10.87
N ALA A 405 1.90 -13.48 9.89
CA ALA A 405 3.21 -14.06 10.00
C ALA A 405 3.99 -13.82 8.71
N TYR A 406 5.22 -13.35 8.84
CA TYR A 406 6.09 -13.09 7.70
C TYR A 406 7.51 -13.59 7.98
N TRP A 407 8.14 -14.19 6.99
CA TRP A 407 9.52 -14.65 7.06
C TRP A 407 10.32 -14.20 5.86
N ASN A 408 11.55 -13.75 6.11
CA ASN A 408 12.54 -13.52 5.08
C ASN A 408 13.61 -14.62 5.09
N LYS A 409 14.24 -14.82 3.94
CA LYS A 409 15.46 -15.60 3.84
C LYS A 409 16.54 -15.04 4.81
N PRO A 410 17.01 -15.80 5.81
CA PRO A 410 17.75 -15.23 6.95
C PRO A 410 19.13 -14.64 6.68
N ASP A 411 19.79 -15.03 5.60
CA ASP A 411 21.14 -14.54 5.24
C ASP A 411 21.10 -13.18 4.56
N ILE A 412 19.97 -12.81 3.93
CA ILE A 412 19.81 -11.57 3.16
C ILE A 412 18.91 -10.51 3.82
N ALA A 413 18.45 -10.75 5.06
CA ALA A 413 17.52 -9.87 5.76
C ALA A 413 17.98 -9.60 7.21
N MET A 414 17.82 -8.35 7.64
CA MET A 414 17.96 -7.88 9.01
C MET A 414 16.78 -8.34 9.89
N ARG A 415 15.54 -8.07 9.45
CA ARG A 415 14.30 -8.59 10.04
C ARG A 415 14.01 -9.95 9.43
N GLY A 416 14.33 -11.01 10.16
CA GLY A 416 14.16 -12.38 9.70
C GLY A 416 12.72 -12.87 9.77
N LYS A 417 11.95 -12.36 10.73
CA LYS A 417 10.55 -12.76 10.95
C LYS A 417 9.74 -11.71 11.70
N LEU A 418 8.43 -11.68 11.45
CA LEU A 418 7.46 -10.89 12.18
C LEU A 418 6.21 -11.73 12.42
N TYR A 419 5.64 -11.58 13.60
CA TYR A 419 4.32 -12.09 13.95
C TYR A 419 3.50 -10.93 14.49
N ALA A 420 2.28 -10.73 14.01
CA ALA A 420 1.37 -9.75 14.57
C ALA A 420 0.00 -10.38 14.79
N PHE A 421 -0.76 -9.83 15.73
CA PHE A 421 -2.17 -10.16 15.93
C PHE A 421 -2.87 -9.00 16.60
N GLY A 422 -4.17 -8.88 16.40
CA GLY A 422 -4.94 -7.82 17.01
C GLY A 422 -6.44 -7.97 16.83
N LEU A 423 -7.14 -7.00 17.38
CA LEU A 423 -8.58 -6.85 17.29
C LEU A 423 -8.88 -5.45 16.77
N VAL A 424 -9.85 -5.35 15.87
CA VAL A 424 -10.45 -4.08 15.43
C VAL A 424 -11.96 -4.21 15.55
N ASP A 425 -12.60 -3.24 16.18
CA ASP A 425 -14.05 -3.22 16.38
C ASP A 425 -14.65 -1.90 15.92
N THR A 426 -15.45 -1.96 14.87
CA THR A 426 -16.13 -0.80 14.28
C THR A 426 -17.60 -0.78 14.65
N GLY A 427 -18.06 0.31 15.28
CA GLY A 427 -19.45 0.45 15.70
C GLY A 427 -19.80 -0.25 17.01
N PHE A 428 -18.79 -0.55 17.85
CA PHE A 428 -18.96 -1.23 19.15
C PHE A 428 -19.85 -0.48 20.15
N TRP A 429 -20.00 0.84 20.01
CA TRP A 429 -20.92 1.63 20.83
C TRP A 429 -22.02 2.29 19.98
N PRO A 430 -23.31 2.09 20.32
CA PRO A 430 -24.42 2.58 19.49
C PRO A 430 -24.45 4.10 19.29
N ALA A 431 -23.84 4.87 20.20
CA ALA A 431 -23.81 6.33 20.12
C ALA A 431 -22.90 6.85 18.99
N ARG A 432 -21.92 6.05 18.55
CA ARG A 432 -21.11 6.38 17.37
C ARG A 432 -20.82 5.11 16.55
N PRO A 433 -21.75 4.75 15.65
CA PRO A 433 -21.65 3.52 14.87
C PRO A 433 -20.51 3.54 13.84
N LEU A 434 -19.91 4.70 13.57
CA LEU A 434 -18.82 4.89 12.61
C LEU A 434 -17.42 4.89 13.26
N ASP A 435 -17.34 4.91 14.59
CA ASP A 435 -16.07 4.90 15.33
C ASP A 435 -15.48 3.49 15.36
N THR A 436 -14.14 3.42 15.43
CA THR A 436 -13.39 2.16 15.41
C THR A 436 -12.40 2.13 16.57
N ILE A 437 -12.37 1.05 17.34
CA ILE A 437 -11.31 0.80 18.35
C ILE A 437 -10.42 -0.33 17.87
N GLY A 438 -9.11 -0.19 18.09
CA GLY A 438 -8.13 -1.20 17.68
C GLY A 438 -7.10 -1.45 18.76
N VAL A 439 -6.70 -2.72 18.94
CA VAL A 439 -5.54 -3.11 19.75
C VAL A 439 -4.75 -4.17 19.00
N ALA A 440 -3.44 -3.97 18.86
CA ALA A 440 -2.58 -4.88 18.14
C ALA A 440 -1.25 -5.10 18.85
N PHE A 441 -0.71 -6.32 18.72
CA PHE A 441 0.60 -6.70 19.21
C PHE A 441 1.44 -7.25 18.06
N SER A 442 2.69 -6.81 17.95
CA SER A 442 3.67 -7.35 17.01
C SER A 442 4.92 -7.82 17.74
N TYR A 443 5.53 -8.88 17.21
CA TYR A 443 6.85 -9.37 17.56
C TYR A 443 7.70 -9.37 16.30
N THR A 444 8.88 -8.75 16.36
CA THR A 444 9.87 -8.77 15.26
C THR A 444 11.15 -9.43 15.73
N GLY A 445 11.65 -10.40 14.97
CA GLY A 445 12.87 -11.13 15.24
C GLY A 445 13.97 -10.85 14.23
N SER A 446 15.17 -10.54 14.71
CA SER A 446 16.34 -10.36 13.84
C SER A 446 16.81 -11.70 13.28
N SER A 447 17.44 -11.68 12.10
CA SER A 447 18.07 -12.89 11.55
C SER A 447 19.32 -13.31 12.34
N ARG A 448 19.65 -14.61 12.28
CA ARG A 448 20.86 -15.14 12.92
C ARG A 448 22.15 -14.57 12.32
N PHE A 449 22.12 -14.21 11.04
CA PHE A 449 23.26 -13.68 10.31
C PHE A 449 23.55 -12.24 10.70
N THR A 450 22.52 -11.41 10.87
CA THR A 450 22.65 -10.05 11.41
C THR A 450 23.26 -10.06 12.80
N ARG A 451 22.75 -10.92 13.70
CA ARG A 451 23.32 -11.07 15.05
C ARG A 451 24.80 -11.44 15.03
N ARG A 452 25.18 -12.39 14.17
CA ARG A 452 26.56 -12.84 14.04
C ARG A 452 27.44 -11.72 13.49
N ALA A 453 26.97 -10.99 12.49
CA ALA A 453 27.67 -9.86 11.90
C ALA A 453 27.90 -8.72 12.91
N GLN A 454 26.87 -8.36 13.68
CA GLN A 454 26.99 -7.32 14.72
C GLN A 454 27.92 -7.76 15.87
N ARG A 455 27.88 -9.03 16.30
CA ARG A 455 28.84 -9.54 17.31
C ARG A 455 30.27 -9.52 16.80
N PHE A 456 30.47 -9.91 15.56
CA PHE A 456 31.78 -9.86 14.92
C PHE A 456 32.35 -8.44 14.90
N GLN A 457 31.53 -7.42 14.58
CA GLN A 457 31.95 -6.00 14.63
C GLN A 457 32.45 -5.60 16.03
N ILE A 458 31.82 -6.11 17.09
CA ILE A 458 32.20 -5.84 18.48
C ILE A 458 33.50 -6.57 18.84
N GLU A 459 33.58 -7.86 18.54
CA GLU A 459 34.72 -8.73 18.88
C GLU A 459 36.03 -8.28 18.19
N HIS A 460 35.93 -7.60 17.04
CA HIS A 460 37.08 -7.12 16.26
C HIS A 460 37.31 -5.61 16.37
N GLY A 461 36.65 -4.92 17.32
CA GLY A 461 36.85 -3.49 17.57
C GLY A 461 36.39 -2.57 16.43
N MET A 462 35.61 -3.07 15.46
CA MET A 462 35.08 -2.29 14.33
C MET A 462 33.94 -1.37 14.75
N ALA A 463 33.22 -1.75 15.80
CA ALA A 463 32.22 -0.94 16.45
C ALA A 463 32.41 -1.06 17.97
N PRO A 464 32.30 0.03 18.74
CA PRO A 464 32.44 -0.04 20.18
C PRO A 464 31.34 -0.94 20.78
N ALA A 465 31.74 -1.84 21.69
CA ALA A 465 30.78 -2.62 22.51
C ALA A 465 29.78 -1.70 23.21
N ALA A 466 30.24 -0.49 23.56
CA ALA A 466 29.49 0.57 24.18
C ALA A 466 29.04 1.67 23.20
N GLY A 467 28.76 1.39 21.92
CA GLY A 467 27.86 2.18 21.01
C GLY A 467 27.68 3.67 21.29
N ASN A 468 28.78 4.42 21.46
CA ASN A 468 28.72 5.87 21.56
C ASN A 468 28.31 6.37 20.17
N PRO A 469 27.31 7.26 20.04
CA PRO A 469 27.00 7.88 18.75
C PRO A 469 28.27 8.38 18.07
N ILE A 470 28.26 8.19 16.75
CA ILE A 470 29.29 8.46 15.71
C ILE A 470 30.17 9.71 15.89
N TYR A 471 29.82 10.65 16.78
CA TYR A 471 30.39 11.99 16.78
C TYR A 471 31.47 12.28 17.83
N GLN A 472 31.87 11.33 18.69
CA GLN A 472 32.92 11.61 19.70
C GLN A 472 34.12 10.65 19.74
N THR A 473 34.05 9.44 19.16
CA THR A 473 35.13 8.45 19.31
C THR A 473 35.60 7.77 18.02
N GLY A 474 35.22 8.27 16.84
CA GLY A 474 35.79 7.80 15.55
C GLY A 474 35.45 6.36 15.11
N GLY A 475 34.46 5.70 15.73
CA GLY A 475 34.00 4.36 15.34
C GLY A 475 32.72 4.38 14.49
N ALA A 476 32.57 3.43 13.56
CA ALA A 476 31.33 3.21 12.81
C ALA A 476 30.24 2.59 13.71
N PRO A 477 28.95 2.88 13.52
CA PRO A 477 27.88 2.22 14.26
C PRO A 477 27.85 0.72 13.93
N LEU A 478 27.16 -0.07 14.76
CA LEU A 478 26.80 -1.42 14.34
C LEU A 478 25.99 -1.36 13.04
N LEU A 479 26.07 -2.44 12.25
CA LEU A 479 25.24 -2.63 11.06
C LEU A 479 23.79 -2.24 11.35
N TRP A 480 23.15 -1.56 10.39
CA TRP A 480 21.79 -1.01 10.49
C TRP A 480 21.65 0.19 11.45
N GLY A 481 22.76 0.82 11.83
CA GLY A 481 22.74 1.99 12.71
C GLY A 481 22.30 1.67 14.14
N SER A 482 22.48 0.41 14.59
CA SER A 482 22.02 -0.01 15.90
C SER A 482 22.98 0.39 17.03
N TYR A 483 22.44 0.65 18.22
CA TYR A 483 23.18 0.90 19.46
C TYR A 483 23.64 -0.39 20.14
N GLY A 484 23.02 -1.52 19.80
CA GLY A 484 23.38 -2.85 20.30
C GLY A 484 23.03 -3.95 19.32
N VAL A 485 23.46 -5.19 19.64
CA VAL A 485 23.14 -6.37 18.85
C VAL A 485 21.62 -6.57 18.84
N GLN A 486 21.01 -6.53 17.66
CA GLN A 486 19.58 -6.67 17.45
C GLN A 486 19.17 -8.14 17.63
N ARG A 487 18.15 -8.41 18.44
CA ARG A 487 17.67 -9.77 18.71
C ARG A 487 16.20 -9.91 18.42
N TRP A 488 15.39 -9.19 19.17
CA TRP A 488 13.95 -9.15 19.05
C TRP A 488 13.44 -7.84 19.64
N GLY A 489 12.29 -7.40 19.15
CA GLY A 489 11.50 -6.31 19.70
C GLY A 489 10.03 -6.63 19.54
N ALA A 490 9.19 -5.98 20.32
CA ALA A 490 7.75 -6.13 20.20
C ALA A 490 7.06 -4.78 20.43
N ILE A 491 5.88 -4.61 19.85
CA ILE A 491 5.09 -3.40 19.98
C ILE A 491 3.65 -3.78 20.34
N LEU A 492 3.09 -3.06 21.30
CA LEU A 492 1.65 -3.00 21.55
C LEU A 492 1.16 -1.64 21.06
N GLU A 493 0.08 -1.61 20.30
CA GLU A 493 -0.61 -0.38 19.92
C GLU A 493 -2.08 -0.46 20.29
N ALA A 494 -2.64 0.65 20.75
CA ALA A 494 -4.06 0.84 20.97
C ALA A 494 -4.49 2.19 20.37
N THR A 495 -5.53 2.14 19.55
CA THR A 495 -6.04 3.29 18.80
C THR A 495 -7.56 3.39 18.94
N TYR A 496 -8.07 4.61 18.85
CA TYR A 496 -9.50 4.88 18.78
C TYR A 496 -9.79 5.90 17.69
N ARG A 497 -10.25 5.43 16.53
CA ARG A 497 -10.58 6.27 15.37
C ARG A 497 -11.98 6.84 15.51
N ILE A 498 -12.04 8.17 15.49
CA ILE A 498 -13.24 8.98 15.63
C ILE A 498 -13.63 9.47 14.23
N HIS A 499 -14.81 9.08 13.77
CA HIS A 499 -15.44 9.64 12.56
C HIS A 499 -16.02 11.02 12.89
N VAL A 500 -15.25 12.08 12.69
CA VAL A 500 -15.66 13.42 13.13
C VAL A 500 -16.83 13.92 12.27
N MET A 501 -16.68 13.81 10.96
CA MET A 501 -17.69 14.11 9.94
C MET A 501 -17.22 13.49 8.61
N PRO A 502 -18.06 13.49 7.54
CA PRO A 502 -17.65 12.94 6.25
C PRO A 502 -16.30 13.49 5.77
N GLY A 503 -15.40 12.58 5.45
CA GLY A 503 -14.04 12.91 5.01
C GLY A 503 -13.09 13.40 6.10
N VAL A 504 -13.47 13.41 7.38
CA VAL A 504 -12.57 13.80 8.49
C VAL A 504 -12.56 12.76 9.59
N MET A 505 -11.36 12.23 9.85
CA MET A 505 -11.09 11.25 10.89
C MET A 505 -10.00 11.76 11.83
N PHE A 506 -10.15 11.49 13.12
CA PHE A 506 -9.12 11.71 14.14
C PHE A 506 -8.97 10.48 15.02
N ALA A 507 -7.74 10.03 15.26
CA ALA A 507 -7.44 8.80 15.98
C ALA A 507 -6.34 9.04 17.02
N PRO A 508 -6.66 9.30 18.30
CA PRO A 508 -5.67 9.17 19.37
C PRO A 508 -5.03 7.78 19.37
N ASP A 509 -3.73 7.77 19.64
CA ASP A 509 -2.89 6.58 19.57
C ASP A 509 -2.03 6.42 20.84
N PHE A 510 -1.88 5.18 21.28
CA PHE A 510 -0.92 4.77 22.30
C PHE A 510 -0.09 3.60 21.81
N GLN A 511 1.24 3.74 21.88
CA GLN A 511 2.17 2.67 21.53
C GLN A 511 3.10 2.35 22.69
N TYR A 512 3.38 1.07 22.91
CA TYR A 512 4.39 0.58 23.84
C TYR A 512 5.39 -0.34 23.14
N TYR A 513 6.67 -0.03 23.29
CA TYR A 513 7.78 -0.74 22.67
C TYR A 513 8.56 -1.55 23.69
N PHE A 514 8.61 -2.85 23.48
CA PHE A 514 9.51 -3.77 24.16
C PHE A 514 10.80 -3.91 23.34
N ASN A 515 11.95 -3.58 23.93
CA ASN A 515 13.25 -3.56 23.26
C ASN A 515 13.22 -2.82 21.90
N PRO A 516 13.03 -1.48 21.89
CA PRO A 516 13.02 -0.69 20.67
C PRO A 516 14.19 -1.02 19.72
N GLY A 517 13.95 -1.00 18.42
CA GLY A 517 14.92 -1.32 17.39
C GLY A 517 15.41 -2.77 17.43
N MET A 518 14.71 -3.66 18.14
CA MET A 518 15.12 -5.01 18.52
C MET A 518 16.32 -5.07 19.49
N GLN A 519 16.54 -4.02 20.27
CA GLN A 519 17.78 -3.83 21.05
C GLN A 519 17.49 -3.82 22.55
N ARG A 520 17.97 -4.82 23.28
CA ARG A 520 17.90 -4.85 24.76
C ARG A 520 18.68 -3.72 25.45
N ARG A 521 19.51 -3.01 24.69
CA ARG A 521 20.26 -1.85 25.17
C ARG A 521 19.37 -0.62 25.30
N LEU A 522 18.33 -0.52 24.48
CA LEU A 522 17.37 0.56 24.55
C LEU A 522 16.33 0.21 25.62
N LYS A 523 16.01 1.18 26.48
CA LYS A 523 14.89 1.08 27.40
C LYS A 523 13.59 0.98 26.61
N ASP A 524 12.64 0.23 27.16
CA ASP A 524 11.28 0.22 26.67
C ASP A 524 10.70 1.64 26.61
N ALA A 525 9.92 1.90 25.57
CA ALA A 525 9.41 3.23 25.25
C ALA A 525 7.89 3.22 25.19
N ALA A 526 7.25 4.25 25.74
CA ALA A 526 5.82 4.47 25.51
C ALA A 526 5.62 5.80 24.80
N MET A 527 4.70 5.81 23.86
CA MET A 527 4.35 6.95 23.02
C MET A 527 2.86 7.27 23.20
N LEU A 528 2.55 8.57 23.19
CA LEU A 528 1.20 9.06 22.94
C LEU A 528 1.20 9.87 21.66
N GLY A 529 0.22 9.62 20.82
CA GLY A 529 0.13 10.21 19.50
C GLY A 529 -1.29 10.45 19.05
N PHE A 530 -1.41 10.89 17.81
CA PHE A 530 -2.65 10.83 17.08
C PHE A 530 -2.36 10.78 15.58
N LYS A 531 -3.25 10.10 14.87
CA LYS A 531 -3.39 10.16 13.42
C LYS A 531 -4.63 10.98 13.06
N SER A 532 -4.55 11.79 12.02
CA SER A 532 -5.70 12.50 11.46
C SER A 532 -5.70 12.36 9.96
N HIS A 533 -6.88 12.16 9.37
CA HIS A 533 -7.07 12.07 7.94
C HIS A 533 -8.16 13.04 7.49
N ILE A 534 -7.91 13.72 6.37
CA ILE A 534 -8.86 14.62 5.72
C ILE A 534 -8.90 14.31 4.22
N GLN A 535 -10.03 13.82 3.74
CA GLN A 535 -10.37 13.71 2.33
C GLN A 535 -11.04 15.00 1.86
N PHE A 536 -10.48 15.67 0.85
CA PHE A 536 -11.04 16.91 0.33
C PHE A 536 -12.19 16.67 -0.66
N PHE A 537 -12.03 15.82 -1.67
CA PHE A 537 -13.03 15.53 -2.72
C PHE A 537 -12.74 14.25 -3.51
#